data_AF-A0A9P7VZ91-F1
#
_entry.id   AF-A0A9P7VZ91-F1
#
_cell.length_a   1.000
_cell.length_b   1.000
_cell.length_c   1.000
_cell.angle_alpha   90.00
_cell.angle_beta   90.00
_cell.angle_gamma   90.00
#
_symmetry.space_group_name_H-M   'P 1'
#
loop_
_entity.id
_entity.type
_entity.pdbx_description
1 polymer ?
#
loop_
_entity_poly.entity_id
_entity_poly.type
_entity_poly.pdbx_seq_one_letter_code
_entity_poly.pdbx_strand_id
1 'polypeptide(L)'
;MTVTFESLPVELIAEILGELDLESLIKTSYLSRRMLAITSDSSLNPWRRPILRNLRSATYEDCLSHLSVRQTVPRQNWIEILSLARPSFILYDATLPNLKAADWEECFNRRFLPGWKKWKRDDASWRETFIKLLHRVWHRSQTSCTADESWTRYIVLNRNGSANELEASSRAFNPVAIFNDMKLQSNLAHLETRIRLVVTLADVRILAFGTLNRPRSTLMVNPNAHIFLHPPGIEADETDINPRIHRTNHHVTDHGVYPMGDELSDNQLTYQVAYDSYTRLTHPLPAVSHFDYPWFTPGGSDKRWLGSGEEEEEGLCWVGGLMVVAQIVGPKTYERSGDWSPLQDLDLVLGPGRQQYVSFTWNDLNAIAPWMEERITKKINGPGLGI
;
A
#
# COMPACT_ATOMS: atom_id res chain seq x y z
N MET A 1 11.89 -26.60 -45.95
CA MET A 1 10.86 -25.57 -45.73
C MET A 1 11.43 -24.55 -44.77
N THR A 2 11.51 -23.27 -45.14
CA THR A 2 11.96 -22.20 -44.24
C THR A 2 10.83 -21.87 -43.28
N VAL A 3 11.02 -22.12 -41.99
CA VAL A 3 10.09 -21.72 -40.94
C VAL A 3 10.11 -20.19 -40.86
N THR A 4 9.04 -19.54 -41.28
CA THR A 4 8.90 -18.08 -41.21
C THR A 4 8.30 -17.68 -39.87
N PHE A 5 8.55 -16.46 -39.39
CA PHE A 5 7.99 -15.96 -38.13
C PHE A 5 6.45 -16.08 -38.09
N GLU A 6 5.79 -15.83 -39.22
CA GLU A 6 4.34 -15.98 -39.34
C GLU A 6 3.87 -17.44 -39.23
N SER A 7 4.74 -18.45 -39.32
CA SER A 7 4.32 -19.84 -39.13
C SER A 7 4.18 -20.26 -37.65
N LEU A 8 4.59 -19.41 -36.71
CA LEU A 8 4.48 -19.67 -35.28
C LEU A 8 3.03 -19.58 -34.76
N PRO A 9 2.69 -20.27 -33.66
CA PRO A 9 1.45 -20.04 -32.90
C PRO A 9 1.26 -18.58 -32.51
N VAL A 10 0.01 -18.11 -32.45
CA VAL A 10 -0.31 -16.68 -32.21
C VAL A 10 0.08 -16.24 -30.80
N GLU A 11 0.07 -17.17 -29.85
CA GLU A 11 0.46 -16.97 -28.45
C GLU A 11 1.96 -16.68 -28.35
N LEU A 12 2.79 -17.47 -29.03
CA LEU A 12 4.25 -17.27 -29.08
C LEU A 12 4.61 -15.98 -29.82
N ILE A 13 3.88 -15.65 -30.89
CA ILE A 13 4.07 -14.37 -31.58
C ILE A 13 3.75 -13.21 -30.62
N ALA A 14 2.63 -13.25 -29.91
CA ALA A 14 2.26 -12.22 -28.96
C ALA A 14 3.28 -12.08 -27.82
N GLU A 15 3.80 -13.19 -27.30
CA GLU A 15 4.84 -13.19 -26.28
C GLU A 15 6.13 -12.51 -26.78
N ILE A 16 6.59 -12.86 -27.98
CA ILE A 16 7.77 -12.25 -28.61
C ILE A 16 7.55 -10.75 -28.85
N LEU A 17 6.37 -10.37 -29.35
CA LEU A 17 6.00 -8.96 -29.55
C LEU A 17 5.96 -8.18 -28.23
N GLY A 18 5.64 -8.83 -27.12
CA GLY A 18 5.62 -8.24 -25.79
C GLY A 18 7.00 -7.88 -25.21
N GLU A 19 8.10 -8.36 -25.79
CA GLU A 19 9.46 -7.96 -25.39
C GLU A 19 9.95 -6.67 -26.08
N LEU A 20 9.30 -6.29 -27.18
CA LEU A 20 9.66 -5.11 -27.97
C LEU A 20 9.45 -3.80 -27.20
N ASP A 21 10.15 -2.74 -27.61
CA ASP A 21 9.82 -1.35 -27.28
C ASP A 21 8.52 -0.90 -27.94
N LEU A 22 7.90 0.15 -27.41
CA LEU A 22 6.60 0.60 -27.91
C LEU A 22 6.71 1.05 -29.37
N GLU A 23 7.80 1.75 -29.72
CA GLU A 23 8.02 2.19 -31.10
C GLU A 23 8.12 1.00 -32.07
N SER A 24 8.94 -0.01 -31.77
CA SER A 24 9.03 -1.22 -32.59
C SER A 24 7.74 -2.03 -32.62
N LEU A 25 7.01 -2.14 -31.50
CA LEU A 25 5.72 -2.82 -31.44
C LEU A 25 4.67 -2.13 -32.32
N ILE A 26 4.67 -0.79 -32.33
CA ILE A 26 3.83 -0.01 -33.23
C ILE A 26 4.18 -0.34 -34.68
N LYS A 27 5.45 -0.28 -35.07
CA LYS A 27 5.87 -0.57 -36.45
C LYS A 27 5.48 -1.98 -36.87
N THR A 28 5.78 -2.98 -36.03
CA THR A 28 5.48 -4.40 -36.29
C THR A 28 3.99 -4.68 -36.40
N SER A 29 3.15 -4.01 -35.61
CA SER A 29 1.69 -4.15 -35.69
C SER A 29 1.10 -3.82 -37.06
N TYR A 30 1.78 -3.00 -37.86
CA TYR A 30 1.34 -2.60 -39.20
C TYR A 30 2.04 -3.35 -40.35
N LEU A 31 2.95 -4.29 -40.07
CA LEU A 31 3.69 -5.01 -41.12
C LEU A 31 2.85 -6.02 -41.88
N SER A 32 1.88 -6.67 -41.22
CA SER A 32 0.97 -7.62 -41.87
C SER A 32 -0.40 -7.65 -41.20
N ARG A 33 -1.43 -8.11 -41.93
CA ARG A 33 -2.79 -8.26 -41.40
C ARG A 33 -2.85 -9.21 -40.21
N ARG A 34 -1.96 -10.22 -40.20
CA ARG A 34 -1.88 -11.18 -39.09
C ARG A 34 -1.29 -10.53 -37.84
N MET A 35 -0.21 -9.76 -37.97
CA MET A 35 0.35 -9.00 -36.84
C MET A 35 -0.66 -8.00 -36.29
N LEU A 36 -1.40 -7.32 -37.16
CA LEU A 36 -2.48 -6.43 -36.78
C LEU A 36 -3.55 -7.16 -35.94
N ALA A 37 -4.01 -8.31 -36.41
CA ALA A 37 -5.01 -9.12 -35.70
C ALA A 37 -4.51 -9.54 -34.31
N ILE A 38 -3.29 -10.10 -34.23
CA ILE A 38 -2.67 -10.56 -32.99
C ILE A 38 -2.49 -9.41 -31.99
N THR A 39 -1.99 -8.26 -32.45
CA THR A 39 -1.75 -7.09 -31.58
C THR A 39 -3.05 -6.41 -31.13
N SER A 40 -4.11 -6.46 -31.94
CA SER A 40 -5.42 -5.91 -31.59
C SER A 40 -6.24 -6.78 -30.65
N ASP A 41 -5.87 -8.05 -30.48
CA ASP A 41 -6.59 -9.00 -29.63
C ASP A 41 -6.36 -8.70 -28.15
N SER A 42 -7.46 -8.43 -27.42
CA SER A 42 -7.42 -8.15 -25.99
C SER A 42 -7.02 -9.36 -25.13
N SER A 43 -7.18 -10.59 -25.64
CA SER A 43 -6.81 -11.81 -24.91
C SER A 43 -5.31 -12.06 -24.91
N LEU A 44 -4.64 -11.81 -26.05
CA LEU A 44 -3.19 -11.97 -26.21
C LEU A 44 -2.43 -10.76 -25.69
N ASN A 45 -2.95 -9.55 -25.96
CA ASN A 45 -2.48 -8.25 -25.47
C ASN A 45 -0.95 -8.08 -25.32
N PRO A 46 -0.19 -8.10 -26.43
CA PRO A 46 1.27 -7.93 -26.40
C PRO A 46 1.70 -6.54 -25.90
N TRP A 47 0.80 -5.56 -25.88
CA TRP A 47 1.08 -4.19 -25.43
C TRP A 47 1.31 -4.06 -23.93
N ARG A 48 0.78 -4.98 -23.13
CA ARG A 48 0.79 -4.87 -21.67
C ARG A 48 2.21 -4.71 -21.11
N ARG A 49 3.12 -5.59 -21.51
CA ARG A 49 4.49 -5.63 -20.98
C ARG A 49 5.33 -4.41 -21.38
N PRO A 50 5.34 -3.94 -22.64
CA PRO A 50 6.04 -2.72 -23.03
C PRO A 50 5.47 -1.45 -22.40
N ILE A 51 4.14 -1.36 -22.27
CA ILE A 51 3.47 -0.25 -21.57
C ILE A 51 3.90 -0.22 -20.11
N LEU A 52 3.81 -1.36 -19.41
CA LEU A 52 4.24 -1.46 -18.03
C LEU A 52 5.71 -1.04 -17.90
N ARG A 53 6.62 -1.57 -18.73
CA ARG A 53 8.06 -1.20 -18.70
C ARG A 53 8.26 0.33 -18.78
N ASN A 54 7.53 1.01 -19.64
CA ASN A 54 7.52 2.48 -19.72
C ASN A 54 7.00 3.14 -18.45
N LEU A 55 5.86 2.68 -17.94
CA LEU A 55 5.28 3.19 -16.71
C LEU A 55 6.22 3.02 -15.51
N ARG A 56 6.99 1.92 -15.48
CA ARG A 56 7.97 1.59 -14.43
C ARG A 56 9.24 2.44 -14.52
N SER A 57 9.79 2.66 -15.71
CA SER A 57 11.00 3.47 -15.90
C SER A 57 10.77 4.93 -15.54
N ALA A 58 9.52 5.39 -15.65
CA ALA A 58 9.11 6.77 -15.43
C ALA A 58 9.77 7.76 -16.42
N THR A 59 10.43 7.24 -17.46
CA THR A 59 10.87 7.94 -18.67
C THR A 59 10.08 7.36 -19.83
N TYR A 60 8.99 8.03 -20.16
CA TYR A 60 8.03 7.53 -21.15
C TYR A 60 8.55 7.77 -22.56
N GLU A 61 8.46 6.76 -23.41
CA GLU A 61 8.64 6.90 -24.85
C GLU A 61 7.59 7.87 -25.42
N ASP A 62 7.97 8.73 -26.35
CA ASP A 62 7.09 9.74 -26.95
C ASP A 62 5.82 9.09 -27.56
N CYS A 63 5.96 7.88 -28.08
CA CYS A 63 4.86 7.10 -28.64
C CYS A 63 3.75 6.78 -27.63
N LEU A 64 4.05 6.73 -26.32
CA LEU A 64 3.08 6.44 -25.26
C LEU A 64 1.96 7.50 -25.22
N SER A 65 2.30 8.76 -25.50
CA SER A 65 1.36 9.90 -25.44
C SER A 65 0.16 9.75 -26.38
N HIS A 66 0.37 9.13 -27.55
CA HIS A 66 -0.63 9.04 -28.62
C HIS A 66 -1.16 7.62 -28.86
N LEU A 67 -0.91 6.66 -27.96
CA LEU A 67 -1.39 5.27 -28.11
C LEU A 67 -2.92 5.19 -28.24
N SER A 68 -3.67 6.15 -27.70
CA SER A 68 -5.14 6.16 -27.72
C SER A 68 -5.72 6.41 -29.11
N VAL A 69 -4.94 6.99 -30.02
CA VAL A 69 -5.35 7.25 -31.41
C VAL A 69 -5.29 5.97 -32.23
N ARG A 70 -4.49 5.01 -31.81
CA ARG A 70 -4.24 3.76 -32.55
C ARG A 70 -5.33 2.75 -32.27
N GLN A 71 -5.98 2.25 -33.32
CA GLN A 71 -6.99 1.19 -33.24
C GLN A 71 -6.39 -0.17 -32.82
N THR A 72 -5.07 -0.33 -32.99
CA THR A 72 -4.33 -1.56 -32.70
C THR A 72 -4.12 -1.80 -31.21
N VAL A 73 -4.32 -0.78 -30.38
CA VAL A 73 -4.09 -0.85 -28.93
C VAL A 73 -5.42 -1.10 -28.24
N PRO A 74 -5.60 -2.24 -27.54
CA PRO A 74 -6.78 -2.49 -26.73
C PRO A 74 -7.02 -1.38 -25.70
N ARG A 75 -8.26 -0.89 -25.63
CA ARG A 75 -8.64 0.19 -24.71
C ARG A 75 -8.43 -0.16 -23.23
N GLN A 76 -8.47 -1.45 -22.89
CA GLN A 76 -8.22 -1.95 -21.54
C GLN A 76 -6.81 -1.57 -21.02
N ASN A 77 -5.82 -1.43 -21.89
CA ASN A 77 -4.47 -1.01 -21.48
C ASN A 77 -4.45 0.40 -20.90
N TRP A 78 -5.41 1.24 -21.28
CA TRP A 78 -5.53 2.58 -20.72
C TRP A 78 -5.99 2.59 -19.26
N ILE A 79 -6.63 1.52 -18.78
CA ILE A 79 -6.95 1.39 -17.36
C ILE A 79 -5.66 1.36 -16.54
N GLU A 80 -4.63 0.65 -17.01
CA GLU A 80 -3.32 0.56 -16.34
C GLU A 80 -2.53 1.87 -16.47
N ILE A 81 -2.51 2.47 -17.66
CA ILE A 81 -1.84 3.76 -17.89
C ILE A 81 -2.44 4.84 -16.98
N LEU A 82 -3.76 4.96 -16.93
CA LEU A 82 -4.41 5.97 -16.09
C LEU A 82 -4.20 5.71 -14.60
N SER A 83 -4.09 4.44 -14.20
CA SER A 83 -3.87 4.06 -12.80
C SER A 83 -2.44 4.33 -12.32
N LEU A 84 -1.43 4.16 -13.18
CA LEU A 84 -0.01 4.16 -12.78
C LEU A 84 0.79 5.36 -13.30
N ALA A 85 0.39 5.99 -14.40
CA ALA A 85 1.21 7.03 -15.01
C ALA A 85 1.26 8.30 -14.15
N ARG A 86 2.37 9.04 -14.31
CA ARG A 86 2.60 10.32 -13.63
C ARG A 86 1.44 11.29 -13.89
N PRO A 87 0.99 12.04 -12.87
CA PRO A 87 -0.08 13.02 -13.04
C PRO A 87 0.19 14.02 -14.17
N SER A 88 1.41 14.54 -14.29
CA SER A 88 1.77 15.52 -15.33
C SER A 88 1.60 14.95 -16.74
N PHE A 89 2.01 13.69 -16.96
CA PHE A 89 1.87 13.03 -18.25
C PHE A 89 0.40 12.92 -18.67
N ILE A 90 -0.47 12.46 -17.76
CA ILE A 90 -1.89 12.30 -18.07
C ILE A 90 -2.57 13.65 -18.31
N LEU A 91 -2.18 14.69 -17.56
CA LEU A 91 -2.82 16.01 -17.62
C LEU A 91 -2.39 16.83 -18.85
N TYR A 92 -1.15 16.70 -19.30
CA TYR A 92 -0.55 17.62 -20.27
C TYR A 92 -0.05 16.95 -21.55
N ASP A 93 0.48 15.73 -21.46
CA ASP A 93 1.17 15.09 -22.58
C ASP A 93 0.28 14.04 -23.29
N ALA A 94 -0.52 13.30 -22.53
CA ALA A 94 -1.27 12.16 -23.03
C ALA A 94 -2.55 12.58 -23.75
N THR A 95 -2.77 11.99 -24.93
CA THR A 95 -4.07 12.04 -25.61
C THR A 95 -4.99 11.00 -24.96
N LEU A 96 -6.05 11.43 -24.28
CA LEU A 96 -6.92 10.51 -23.54
C LEU A 96 -7.87 9.74 -24.47
N PRO A 97 -8.05 8.42 -24.26
CA PRO A 97 -9.02 7.61 -24.99
C PRO A 97 -10.47 7.98 -24.61
N ASN A 98 -11.41 7.63 -25.49
CA ASN A 98 -12.83 7.59 -25.12
C ASN A 98 -13.14 6.24 -24.44
N LEU A 99 -13.29 6.27 -23.11
CA LEU A 99 -13.61 5.09 -22.28
C LEU A 99 -15.02 5.18 -21.73
N LYS A 100 -15.60 4.02 -21.37
CA LYS A 100 -16.92 3.96 -20.73
C LYS A 100 -16.83 4.51 -19.30
N ALA A 101 -17.98 4.91 -18.75
CA ALA A 101 -18.04 5.41 -17.37
C ALA A 101 -17.53 4.39 -16.35
N ALA A 102 -17.82 3.09 -16.55
CA ALA A 102 -17.33 2.01 -15.70
C ALA A 102 -15.80 1.88 -15.72
N ASP A 103 -15.16 2.05 -16.87
CA ASP A 103 -13.70 2.00 -16.99
C ASP A 103 -13.05 3.18 -16.24
N TRP A 104 -13.66 4.38 -16.30
CA TRP A 104 -13.20 5.54 -15.54
C TRP A 104 -13.34 5.36 -14.03
N GLU A 105 -14.45 4.75 -13.60
CA GLU A 105 -14.64 4.38 -12.20
C GLU A 105 -13.60 3.36 -11.73
N GLU A 106 -13.29 2.37 -12.58
CA GLU A 106 -12.24 1.39 -12.30
C GLU A 106 -10.86 2.06 -12.19
N CYS A 107 -10.52 2.97 -13.11
CA CYS A 107 -9.29 3.76 -13.03
C CYS A 107 -9.20 4.56 -11.72
N PHE A 108 -10.32 5.18 -11.32
CA PHE A 108 -10.40 5.93 -10.08
C PHE A 108 -10.12 5.03 -8.87
N ASN A 109 -10.82 3.89 -8.80
CA ASN A 109 -10.73 2.93 -7.71
C ASN A 109 -9.35 2.24 -7.62
N ARG A 110 -8.65 2.09 -8.75
CA ARG A 110 -7.29 1.52 -8.79
C ARG A 110 -6.23 2.53 -8.36
N ARG A 111 -6.43 3.82 -8.60
CA ARG A 111 -5.43 4.87 -8.36
C ARG A 111 -5.56 5.55 -7.00
N PHE A 112 -6.77 5.95 -6.65
CA PHE A 112 -7.03 6.84 -5.52
C PHE A 112 -7.54 6.09 -4.29
N LEU A 113 -7.32 6.72 -3.13
CA LEU A 113 -7.86 6.25 -1.86
C LEU A 113 -9.40 6.27 -1.88
N PRO A 114 -10.09 5.24 -1.35
CA PRO A 114 -11.56 5.17 -1.36
C PRO A 114 -12.25 6.36 -0.70
N GLY A 115 -11.68 6.93 0.35
CA GLY A 115 -12.15 8.13 1.03
C GLY A 115 -12.20 9.36 0.13
N TRP A 116 -11.53 9.33 -1.02
CA TRP A 116 -11.53 10.43 -1.99
C TRP A 116 -12.74 10.40 -2.91
N LYS A 117 -13.58 9.35 -2.86
CA LYS A 117 -14.89 9.32 -3.52
C LYS A 117 -15.79 10.48 -3.08
N LYS A 118 -15.57 11.04 -1.88
CA LYS A 118 -16.24 12.27 -1.38
C LYS A 118 -16.14 13.46 -2.34
N TRP A 119 -15.15 13.47 -3.24
CA TRP A 119 -14.95 14.54 -4.22
C TRP A 119 -15.81 14.42 -5.47
N LYS A 120 -16.46 13.27 -5.68
CA LYS A 120 -17.43 13.09 -6.76
C LYS A 120 -18.70 13.86 -6.40
N ARG A 121 -19.10 14.81 -7.24
CA ARG A 121 -20.44 15.41 -7.17
C ARG A 121 -21.45 14.42 -7.77
N ASP A 122 -22.68 14.46 -7.30
CA ASP A 122 -23.73 13.51 -7.73
C ASP A 122 -23.91 13.53 -9.26
N ASP A 123 -23.95 14.73 -9.84
CA ASP A 123 -24.14 14.95 -11.28
C ASP A 123 -22.85 14.84 -12.12
N ALA A 124 -21.67 14.72 -11.47
CA ALA A 124 -20.39 14.72 -12.19
C ALA A 124 -20.06 13.33 -12.77
N SER A 125 -19.50 13.34 -13.98
CA SER A 125 -18.98 12.11 -14.59
C SER A 125 -17.73 11.60 -13.87
N TRP A 126 -17.50 10.28 -13.93
CA TRP A 126 -16.27 9.68 -13.38
C TRP A 126 -15.00 10.22 -14.05
N ARG A 127 -15.05 10.49 -15.36
CA ARG A 127 -13.95 11.13 -16.10
C ARG A 127 -13.60 12.49 -15.52
N GLU A 128 -14.61 13.36 -15.35
CA GLU A 128 -14.41 14.70 -14.81
C GLU A 128 -13.84 14.64 -13.39
N THR A 129 -14.40 13.76 -12.55
CA THR A 129 -13.95 13.57 -11.17
C THR A 129 -12.50 13.11 -11.12
N PHE A 130 -12.13 12.12 -11.94
CA PHE A 130 -10.78 11.60 -12.05
C PHE A 130 -9.78 12.71 -12.43
N ILE A 131 -10.06 13.47 -13.48
CA ILE A 131 -9.15 14.52 -13.96
C ILE A 131 -9.02 15.68 -12.96
N LYS A 132 -10.13 16.11 -12.34
CA LYS A 132 -10.09 17.16 -11.30
C LYS A 132 -9.27 16.73 -10.09
N LEU A 133 -9.47 15.50 -9.63
CA LEU A 133 -8.74 14.95 -8.49
C LEU A 133 -7.25 14.79 -8.82
N LEU A 134 -6.93 14.31 -10.03
CA LEU A 134 -5.56 14.20 -10.50
C LEU A 134 -4.85 15.55 -10.56
N HIS A 135 -5.53 16.58 -11.08
CA HIS A 135 -5.02 17.94 -11.08
C HIS A 135 -4.76 18.47 -9.67
N ARG A 136 -5.65 18.18 -8.72
CA ARG A 136 -5.46 18.56 -7.31
C ARG A 136 -4.24 17.90 -6.70
N VAL A 137 -4.07 16.58 -6.89
CA VAL A 137 -2.88 15.85 -6.43
C VAL A 137 -1.62 16.45 -7.03
N TRP A 138 -1.59 16.66 -8.35
CA TRP A 138 -0.45 17.26 -9.04
C TRP A 138 -0.13 18.66 -8.50
N HIS A 139 -1.14 19.52 -8.38
CA HIS A 139 -0.95 20.87 -7.85
C HIS A 139 -0.41 20.85 -6.42
N ARG A 140 -0.94 19.97 -5.57
CA ARG A 140 -0.53 19.83 -4.17
C ARG A 140 0.79 19.09 -3.99
N SER A 141 1.29 18.37 -4.99
CA SER A 141 2.64 17.79 -4.95
C SER A 141 3.72 18.83 -5.32
N GLN A 142 3.35 19.86 -6.09
CA GLN A 142 4.24 20.95 -6.47
C GLN A 142 4.20 22.15 -5.52
N THR A 143 3.05 22.40 -4.88
CA THR A 143 2.81 23.58 -4.04
C THR A 143 2.26 23.18 -2.67
N SER A 144 2.41 24.06 -1.67
CA SER A 144 1.84 23.87 -0.33
C SER A 144 0.38 24.33 -0.23
N CYS A 145 -0.38 24.26 -1.34
CA CYS A 145 -1.75 24.75 -1.39
C CYS A 145 -2.69 23.87 -0.55
N THR A 146 -3.47 24.51 0.32
CA THR A 146 -4.51 23.85 1.14
C THR A 146 -5.90 24.40 0.84
N ALA A 147 -6.10 25.06 -0.30
CA ALA A 147 -7.36 25.73 -0.62
C ALA A 147 -8.53 24.74 -0.77
N ASP A 148 -8.27 23.58 -1.38
CA ASP A 148 -9.28 22.54 -1.56
C ASP A 148 -9.55 21.75 -0.27
N GLU A 149 -8.55 21.55 0.59
CA GLU A 149 -8.68 20.71 1.79
C GLU A 149 -8.22 21.48 3.03
N SER A 150 -9.18 22.08 3.75
CA SER A 150 -8.93 22.88 4.96
C SER A 150 -8.60 22.06 6.20
N TRP A 151 -9.08 20.82 6.25
CA TRP A 151 -8.88 19.87 7.35
C TRP A 151 -8.24 18.59 6.82
N THR A 152 -7.20 18.13 7.51
CA THR A 152 -6.52 16.85 7.24
C THR A 152 -6.95 15.86 8.30
N ARG A 153 -7.53 14.75 7.87
CA ARG A 153 -7.90 13.63 8.74
C ARG A 153 -6.79 12.60 8.87
N TYR A 154 -6.69 12.00 10.04
CA TYR A 154 -5.73 10.95 10.36
C TYR A 154 -6.33 9.97 11.36
N ILE A 155 -5.77 8.77 11.44
CA ILE A 155 -6.27 7.73 12.35
C ILE A 155 -5.27 7.48 13.46
N VAL A 156 -5.76 7.29 14.68
CA VAL A 156 -4.96 6.85 15.84
C VAL A 156 -5.48 5.49 16.29
N LEU A 157 -4.61 4.48 16.27
CA LEU A 157 -4.85 3.17 16.83
C LEU A 157 -4.43 3.17 18.31
N ASN A 158 -5.40 3.04 19.21
CA ASN A 158 -5.16 3.03 20.64
C ASN A 158 -4.84 1.62 21.13
N ARG A 159 -4.10 1.54 22.24
CA ARG A 159 -3.77 0.27 22.92
C ARG A 159 -4.98 -0.48 23.49
N ASN A 160 -6.09 0.22 23.75
CA ASN A 160 -7.30 -0.35 24.38
C ASN A 160 -8.21 -1.09 23.39
N GLY A 161 -7.76 -1.34 22.16
CA GLY A 161 -8.57 -1.94 21.10
C GLY A 161 -9.37 -0.93 20.27
N SER A 162 -9.54 0.32 20.73
CA SER A 162 -10.24 1.36 19.98
C SER A 162 -9.34 2.05 18.94
N ALA A 163 -9.97 2.70 17.97
CA ALA A 163 -9.30 3.59 17.03
C ALA A 163 -10.11 4.88 16.83
N ASN A 164 -9.42 5.99 16.64
CA ASN A 164 -10.04 7.30 16.47
C ASN A 164 -9.68 7.91 15.11
N GLU A 165 -10.67 8.43 14.37
CA GLU A 165 -10.46 9.32 13.22
C GLU A 165 -10.47 10.76 13.75
N LEU A 166 -9.31 11.41 13.69
CA LEU A 166 -9.09 12.78 14.17
C LEU A 166 -8.88 13.73 12.98
N GLU A 167 -9.06 15.02 13.24
CA GLU A 167 -8.82 16.06 12.25
C GLU A 167 -7.98 17.20 12.82
N ALA A 168 -7.14 17.78 11.96
CA ALA A 168 -6.35 18.96 12.27
C ALA A 168 -6.29 19.88 11.05
N SER A 169 -6.01 21.17 11.27
CA SER A 169 -5.97 22.15 10.19
C SER A 169 -4.84 21.82 9.21
N SER A 170 -5.16 21.70 7.92
CA SER A 170 -4.17 21.34 6.88
C SER A 170 -3.03 22.34 6.75
N ARG A 171 -3.24 23.62 7.11
CA ARG A 171 -2.23 24.69 7.00
C ARG A 171 -1.09 24.53 8.00
N ALA A 172 -1.39 23.97 9.17
CA ALA A 172 -0.45 23.78 10.26
C ALA A 172 -0.29 22.29 10.61
N PHE A 173 -0.68 21.40 9.70
CA PHE A 173 -0.64 19.97 9.95
C PHE A 173 0.81 19.48 9.98
N ASN A 174 1.27 19.13 11.17
CA ASN A 174 2.58 18.52 11.38
C ASN A 174 2.41 17.23 12.19
N PRO A 175 2.49 16.05 11.55
CA PRO A 175 2.26 14.78 12.23
C PRO A 175 3.30 14.52 13.34
N VAL A 176 4.55 14.95 13.18
CA VAL A 176 5.59 14.77 14.21
C VAL A 176 5.22 15.54 15.47
N ALA A 177 4.80 16.80 15.32
CA ALA A 177 4.39 17.63 16.45
C ALA A 177 3.14 17.07 17.14
N ILE A 178 2.12 16.73 16.37
CA ILE A 178 0.86 16.15 16.88
C ILE A 178 1.14 14.86 17.66
N PHE A 179 1.98 13.97 17.11
CA PHE A 179 2.29 12.72 17.77
C PHE A 179 3.15 12.91 19.03
N ASN A 180 4.08 13.86 19.03
CA ASN A 180 4.86 14.18 20.22
C ASN A 180 3.97 14.72 21.36
N ASP A 181 2.94 15.50 21.05
CA ASP A 181 1.95 15.96 22.04
C ASP A 181 1.13 14.78 22.59
N MET A 182 0.72 13.84 21.73
CA MET A 182 0.03 12.61 22.16
C MET A 182 0.92 11.73 23.05
N LYS A 183 2.22 11.63 22.75
CA LYS A 183 3.20 10.93 23.58
C LYS A 183 3.33 11.58 24.94
N LEU A 184 3.37 12.92 24.99
CA LEU A 184 3.41 13.68 26.24
C LEU A 184 2.18 13.36 27.11
N GLN A 185 0.99 13.38 26.52
CA GLN A 185 -0.26 13.03 27.22
C GLN A 185 -0.28 11.58 27.73
N SER A 186 0.45 10.68 27.06
CA SER A 186 0.53 9.26 27.41
C SER A 186 1.74 8.91 28.31
N ASN A 187 2.49 9.90 28.80
CA ASN A 187 3.73 9.72 29.57
C ASN A 187 4.86 8.96 28.82
N LEU A 188 4.89 9.06 27.50
CA LEU A 188 5.88 8.42 26.61
C LEU A 188 6.85 9.42 25.98
N ALA A 189 6.92 10.66 26.50
CA ALA A 189 7.78 11.71 25.98
C ALA A 189 9.29 11.38 26.04
N HIS A 190 9.70 10.47 26.92
CA HIS A 190 11.08 10.02 27.07
C HIS A 190 11.53 9.05 25.96
N LEU A 191 10.59 8.46 25.21
CA LEU A 191 10.90 7.57 24.09
C LEU A 191 11.09 8.36 22.80
N GLU A 192 11.82 7.82 21.84
CA GLU A 192 11.94 8.40 20.50
C GLU A 192 10.67 8.14 19.68
N THR A 193 10.36 9.03 18.73
CA THR A 193 9.26 8.84 17.77
C THR A 193 9.80 8.07 16.57
N ARG A 194 9.27 6.87 16.34
CA ARG A 194 9.62 6.01 15.20
C ARG A 194 8.60 6.17 14.09
N ILE A 195 9.07 6.24 12.86
CA ILE A 195 8.24 6.48 11.68
C ILE A 195 8.46 5.35 10.68
N ARG A 196 7.42 4.57 10.43
CA ARG A 196 7.44 3.49 9.43
C ARG A 196 6.64 3.87 8.19
N LEU A 197 7.17 3.52 7.03
CA LEU A 197 6.46 3.55 5.76
C LEU A 197 5.60 2.27 5.66
N VAL A 198 4.28 2.41 5.58
CA VAL A 198 3.32 1.27 5.56
C VAL A 198 2.96 0.86 4.14
N VAL A 199 2.75 1.80 3.23
CA VAL A 199 2.53 1.50 1.81
C VAL A 199 2.81 2.71 0.96
N THR A 200 3.37 2.48 -0.23
CA THR A 200 3.46 3.50 -1.27
C THR A 200 2.47 3.14 -2.38
N LEU A 201 1.56 4.06 -2.67
CA LEU A 201 0.62 4.03 -3.80
C LEU A 201 1.10 5.01 -4.90
N ALA A 202 0.35 5.12 -6.00
CA ALA A 202 0.73 5.97 -7.12
C ALA A 202 0.89 7.46 -6.75
N ASP A 203 -0.02 7.99 -5.95
CA ASP A 203 -0.09 9.42 -5.63
C ASP A 203 0.17 9.74 -4.14
N VAL A 204 0.12 8.73 -3.29
CA VAL A 204 0.26 8.88 -1.83
C VAL A 204 1.06 7.75 -1.22
N ARG A 205 1.68 8.00 -0.08
CA ARG A 205 2.23 6.98 0.79
C ARG A 205 1.66 7.11 2.19
N ILE A 206 1.51 5.97 2.85
CA ILE A 206 0.95 5.87 4.20
C ILE A 206 2.08 5.70 5.18
N LEU A 207 2.11 6.53 6.21
CA LEU A 207 3.13 6.55 7.24
C LEU A 207 2.49 6.24 8.60
N ALA A 208 3.17 5.45 9.41
CA ALA A 208 2.81 5.13 10.78
C ALA A 208 3.82 5.75 11.75
N PHE A 209 3.33 6.45 12.76
CA PHE A 209 4.10 7.12 13.80
C PHE A 209 3.81 6.40 15.11
N GLY A 210 4.85 5.93 15.79
CA GLY A 210 4.73 5.17 17.02
C GLY A 210 5.93 5.35 17.93
N THR A 211 5.93 4.61 19.03
CA THR A 211 7.08 4.50 19.93
C THR A 211 7.41 3.05 20.19
N LEU A 212 8.71 2.74 20.17
CA LEU A 212 9.24 1.42 20.54
C LEU A 212 9.82 1.47 21.95
N ASN A 213 9.59 0.43 22.74
CA ASN A 213 10.19 0.27 24.06
C ASN A 213 10.33 -1.23 24.40
N ARG A 214 11.15 -1.59 25.40
CA ARG A 214 11.18 -2.93 26.00
C ARG A 214 10.20 -2.92 27.16
N PRO A 215 8.93 -3.36 26.97
CA PRO A 215 7.91 -3.22 27.99
C PRO A 215 8.23 -4.14 29.18
N ARG A 216 8.22 -3.58 30.40
CA ARG A 216 8.25 -4.39 31.63
C ARG A 216 6.91 -5.09 31.92
N SER A 217 5.86 -4.70 31.20
CA SER A 217 4.49 -5.22 31.36
C SER A 217 3.74 -5.13 30.02
N THR A 218 2.91 -6.14 29.75
CA THR A 218 2.05 -6.23 28.55
C THR A 218 1.03 -5.10 28.45
N LEU A 219 0.72 -4.39 29.54
CA LEU A 219 -0.24 -3.28 29.58
C LEU A 219 0.20 -2.04 28.77
N MET A 220 1.49 -1.92 28.46
CA MET A 220 2.00 -0.80 27.65
C MET A 220 1.98 -1.12 26.16
N VAL A 221 1.88 -2.39 25.79
CA VAL A 221 1.94 -2.88 24.41
C VAL A 221 0.64 -2.52 23.69
N ASN A 222 0.76 -2.07 22.45
CA ASN A 222 -0.38 -1.80 21.59
C ASN A 222 -0.56 -2.96 20.59
N PRO A 223 -1.51 -3.88 20.83
CA PRO A 223 -1.73 -5.01 19.94
C PRO A 223 -2.24 -4.57 18.56
N ASN A 224 -3.01 -3.48 18.48
CA ASN A 224 -3.48 -2.93 17.21
C ASN A 224 -2.33 -2.37 16.37
N ALA A 225 -1.33 -1.75 17.01
CA ALA A 225 -0.14 -1.27 16.31
C ALA A 225 0.68 -2.42 15.75
N HIS A 226 0.85 -3.49 16.54
CA HIS A 226 1.53 -4.70 16.11
C HIS A 226 0.84 -5.32 14.89
N ILE A 227 -0.45 -5.63 14.98
CA ILE A 227 -1.21 -6.29 13.90
C ILE A 227 -1.31 -5.41 12.63
N PHE A 228 -1.32 -4.09 12.78
CA PHE A 228 -1.34 -3.19 11.63
C PHE A 228 0.00 -3.19 10.88
N LEU A 229 1.12 -3.27 11.61
CA LEU A 229 2.46 -3.28 11.03
C LEU A 229 2.93 -4.69 10.64
N HIS A 230 2.38 -5.72 11.29
CA HIS A 230 2.64 -7.14 11.10
C HIS A 230 1.32 -7.88 10.81
N PRO A 231 0.90 -7.92 9.54
CA PRO A 231 -0.35 -8.58 9.15
C PRO A 231 -0.35 -10.08 9.46
N PRO A 232 -1.52 -10.67 9.78
CA PRO A 232 -1.63 -12.12 9.98
C PRO A 232 -1.23 -12.89 8.72
N GLY A 233 -0.44 -13.97 8.89
CA GLY A 233 0.01 -14.85 7.81
C GLY A 233 1.37 -14.52 7.19
N ILE A 234 2.07 -13.51 7.70
CA ILE A 234 3.39 -13.09 7.21
C ILE A 234 4.52 -13.61 8.09
N GLU A 235 4.28 -13.70 9.40
CA GLU A 235 5.15 -14.44 10.31
C GLU A 235 4.94 -15.93 10.01
N ALA A 236 5.98 -16.60 9.50
CA ALA A 236 6.05 -18.04 9.64
C ALA A 236 6.06 -18.30 11.14
N ASP A 237 5.11 -19.09 11.64
CA ASP A 237 5.17 -19.59 13.01
C ASP A 237 6.52 -20.31 13.19
N GLU A 238 7.55 -19.60 13.68
CA GLU A 238 8.77 -20.24 14.18
C GLU A 238 8.45 -21.11 15.40
N THR A 239 7.21 -21.03 15.91
CA THR A 239 6.63 -21.95 16.90
C THR A 239 6.12 -23.28 16.32
N ASP A 240 6.16 -23.51 15.01
CA ASP A 240 5.84 -24.82 14.41
C ASP A 240 7.07 -25.77 14.32
N ILE A 241 8.21 -25.40 14.92
CA ILE A 241 9.32 -26.32 15.17
C ILE A 241 9.27 -26.77 16.64
N ASN A 242 8.49 -27.82 16.89
CA ASN A 242 8.51 -28.67 18.09
C ASN A 242 8.32 -27.97 19.46
N PRO A 243 7.27 -28.30 20.25
CA PRO A 243 7.23 -27.94 21.66
C PRO A 243 8.18 -28.85 22.44
N ARG A 244 9.50 -28.62 22.36
CA ARG A 244 10.46 -29.19 23.31
C ARG A 244 10.65 -28.22 24.46
N ILE A 245 9.69 -28.30 25.39
CA ILE A 245 9.96 -28.52 26.81
C ILE A 245 11.26 -27.84 27.30
N HIS A 246 11.22 -26.54 27.61
CA HIS A 246 11.99 -26.03 28.74
C HIS A 246 11.16 -26.20 30.00
N ARG A 247 11.01 -27.47 30.41
CA ARG A 247 10.67 -27.80 31.79
C ARG A 247 11.82 -27.33 32.65
N THR A 248 11.51 -26.39 33.52
CA THR A 248 12.27 -26.08 34.71
C THR A 248 12.65 -27.39 35.42
N ASN A 249 13.94 -27.55 35.69
CA ASN A 249 14.48 -28.65 36.49
C ASN A 249 13.87 -28.61 37.90
N HIS A 250 12.81 -29.39 38.12
CA HIS A 250 12.41 -29.84 39.44
C HIS A 250 12.46 -31.37 39.46
N HIS A 251 13.49 -31.87 40.14
CA HIS A 251 13.64 -33.25 40.56
C HIS A 251 12.44 -33.63 41.42
N VAL A 252 11.52 -34.43 40.89
CA VAL A 252 10.60 -35.24 41.69
C VAL A 252 10.69 -36.66 41.16
N THR A 253 11.18 -37.55 42.01
CA THR A 253 11.34 -38.98 41.80
C THR A 253 9.99 -39.66 41.69
N ASP A 254 9.70 -40.20 40.51
CA ASP A 254 8.50 -40.99 40.24
C ASP A 254 8.71 -42.45 40.69
N HIS A 255 7.86 -42.89 41.62
CA HIS A 255 7.72 -44.29 42.03
C HIS A 255 6.33 -44.79 41.62
N GLY A 256 6.24 -45.32 40.40
CA GLY A 256 5.47 -46.54 40.13
C GLY A 256 3.98 -46.40 39.78
N VAL A 257 3.65 -47.11 38.69
CA VAL A 257 2.38 -47.80 38.39
C VAL A 257 1.20 -46.92 37.93
N TYR A 258 0.99 -46.90 36.61
CA TYR A 258 -0.30 -46.52 36.01
C TYR A 258 -1.28 -47.71 36.00
N PRO A 259 -2.56 -47.45 36.28
CA PRO A 259 -3.64 -48.06 35.54
C PRO A 259 -4.53 -47.00 34.85
N MET A 260 -4.98 -47.37 33.66
CA MET A 260 -5.82 -46.62 32.74
C MET A 260 -7.18 -46.25 33.37
N GLY A 261 -7.62 -45.02 33.10
CA GLY A 261 -9.00 -44.57 33.30
C GLY A 261 -9.34 -43.47 32.29
N ASP A 262 -10.18 -43.82 31.31
CA ASP A 262 -10.82 -42.89 30.39
C ASP A 262 -11.83 -42.03 31.16
N GLU A 263 -11.66 -40.70 31.18
CA GLU A 263 -12.79 -39.75 31.21
C GLU A 263 -12.46 -38.51 30.38
N LEU A 264 -13.35 -38.25 29.44
CA LEU A 264 -13.40 -37.12 28.52
C LEU A 264 -13.69 -35.80 29.26
N SER A 265 -13.16 -34.72 28.68
CA SER A 265 -13.66 -33.32 28.65
C SER A 265 -12.78 -32.26 29.31
N ASP A 266 -11.62 -32.02 28.72
CA ASP A 266 -10.90 -30.75 28.89
C ASP A 266 -11.38 -29.78 27.80
N ASN A 267 -12.21 -28.81 28.20
CA ASN A 267 -12.61 -27.65 27.40
C ASN A 267 -11.39 -26.73 27.24
N GLN A 268 -10.46 -27.11 26.37
CA GLN A 268 -9.53 -26.16 25.79
C GLN A 268 -10.18 -25.63 24.52
N LEU A 269 -10.60 -24.37 24.57
CA LEU A 269 -10.98 -23.58 23.41
C LEU A 269 -9.78 -23.50 22.46
N THR A 270 -9.63 -24.54 21.64
CA THR A 270 -8.81 -24.51 20.45
C THR A 270 -9.43 -23.47 19.54
N TYR A 271 -8.89 -22.24 19.56
CA TYR A 271 -9.09 -21.32 18.45
C TYR A 271 -8.43 -21.97 17.23
N GLN A 272 -9.17 -22.85 16.55
CA GLN A 272 -8.94 -23.16 15.17
C GLN A 272 -9.15 -21.86 14.42
N VAL A 273 -8.05 -21.11 14.22
CA VAL A 273 -8.01 -20.04 13.23
C VAL A 273 -8.24 -20.74 11.91
N ALA A 274 -9.47 -20.63 11.40
CA ALA A 274 -9.76 -21.00 10.03
C ALA A 274 -8.74 -20.26 9.16
N TYR A 275 -7.97 -21.01 8.37
CA TYR A 275 -7.22 -20.47 7.25
C TYR A 275 -8.23 -20.00 6.19
N ASP A 276 -8.97 -18.94 6.52
CA ASP A 276 -9.87 -18.29 5.59
C ASP A 276 -9.00 -17.57 4.56
N SER A 277 -8.81 -18.26 3.43
CA SER A 277 -8.93 -17.71 2.08
C SER A 277 -8.63 -16.21 1.98
N TYR A 278 -7.34 -15.86 2.03
CA TYR A 278 -6.87 -14.48 1.91
C TYR A 278 -7.50 -13.78 0.70
N THR A 279 -8.29 -12.73 0.96
CA THR A 279 -9.01 -11.99 -0.07
C THR A 279 -8.09 -10.94 -0.69
N ARG A 280 -7.92 -10.98 -2.01
CA ARG A 280 -7.11 -10.04 -2.80
C ARG A 280 -7.52 -8.57 -2.53
N LEU A 281 -6.56 -7.65 -2.40
CA LEU A 281 -6.80 -6.20 -2.40
C LEU A 281 -7.64 -5.82 -3.63
N THR A 282 -8.88 -5.38 -3.41
CA THR A 282 -9.80 -4.94 -4.47
C THR A 282 -9.54 -3.49 -4.91
N HIS A 283 -8.85 -2.70 -4.08
CA HIS A 283 -8.54 -1.28 -4.25
C HIS A 283 -7.25 -0.91 -3.49
N PRO A 284 -6.77 0.34 -3.60
CA PRO A 284 -5.90 0.87 -4.67
C PRO A 284 -4.61 0.06 -4.90
N LEU A 285 -4.06 0.13 -6.12
CA LEU A 285 -2.86 -0.62 -6.51
C LEU A 285 -1.58 -0.02 -5.90
N PRO A 286 -0.70 -0.86 -5.34
CA PRO A 286 0.57 -0.38 -4.81
C PRO A 286 1.50 0.13 -5.93
N ALA A 287 2.46 0.98 -5.57
CA ALA A 287 3.47 1.49 -6.49
C ALA A 287 4.25 0.35 -7.18
N VAL A 288 4.77 0.62 -8.36
CA VAL A 288 5.45 -0.32 -9.26
C VAL A 288 6.49 -1.22 -8.59
N SER A 289 7.26 -0.69 -7.62
CA SER A 289 8.26 -1.46 -6.86
C SER A 289 7.66 -2.60 -6.02
N HIS A 290 6.33 -2.71 -5.95
CA HIS A 290 5.57 -3.68 -5.15
C HIS A 290 4.46 -4.36 -6.00
N PHE A 291 4.59 -4.34 -7.34
CA PHE A 291 3.56 -4.85 -8.26
C PHE A 291 3.45 -6.38 -8.27
N ASP A 292 4.57 -7.08 -8.16
CA ASP A 292 4.63 -8.55 -8.28
C ASP A 292 4.23 -9.27 -6.98
N TYR A 293 4.13 -8.53 -5.88
CA TYR A 293 3.69 -9.03 -4.59
C TYR A 293 3.05 -7.89 -3.79
N PRO A 294 1.71 -7.88 -3.62
CA PRO A 294 1.05 -6.91 -2.76
C PRO A 294 1.56 -6.95 -1.30
N TRP A 295 2.24 -8.04 -0.91
CA TRP A 295 2.63 -8.36 0.47
C TRP A 295 4.06 -8.93 0.68
N PHE A 296 4.96 -9.00 -0.33
CA PHE A 296 6.35 -9.51 -0.14
C PHE A 296 7.32 -9.16 -1.30
N THR A 297 8.33 -8.29 -1.15
CA THR A 297 9.33 -8.08 -2.24
C THR A 297 10.77 -8.15 -1.74
N PRO A 298 11.63 -9.04 -2.29
CA PRO A 298 13.06 -8.98 -2.03
C PRO A 298 13.68 -7.83 -2.84
N GLY A 299 14.47 -6.95 -2.21
CA GLY A 299 15.21 -5.90 -2.93
C GLY A 299 15.42 -4.53 -2.24
N GLY A 300 15.24 -4.41 -0.91
CA GLY A 300 15.82 -3.30 -0.12
C GLY A 300 15.33 -1.88 -0.40
N SER A 301 14.23 -1.71 -1.13
CA SER A 301 13.64 -0.39 -1.47
C SER A 301 12.32 -0.11 -0.74
N ASP A 302 11.77 -1.11 -0.05
CA ASP A 302 10.62 -1.04 0.85
C ASP A 302 11.09 -1.35 2.27
N LYS A 303 10.75 -0.49 3.24
CA LYS A 303 11.12 -0.64 4.66
C LYS A 303 10.00 -1.23 5.52
N ARG A 304 8.86 -1.61 4.93
CA ARG A 304 7.82 -2.38 5.63
C ARG A 304 8.29 -3.76 6.10
N TRP A 305 9.30 -4.30 5.41
CA TRP A 305 9.71 -5.70 5.49
C TRP A 305 11.22 -5.85 5.71
N LEU A 306 11.90 -4.79 6.19
CA LEU A 306 13.29 -4.91 6.64
C LEU A 306 13.30 -5.66 7.97
N GLY A 307 13.27 -6.99 7.96
CA GLY A 307 13.53 -7.79 9.16
C GLY A 307 12.31 -7.97 10.05
N SER A 308 11.41 -8.85 9.63
CA SER A 308 10.53 -9.57 10.55
C SER A 308 11.39 -10.34 11.56
N GLY A 309 11.40 -9.90 12.82
CA GLY A 309 12.05 -10.59 13.93
C GLY A 309 12.58 -9.65 15.02
N GLU A 310 13.08 -10.22 16.12
CA GLU A 310 13.75 -9.53 17.24
C GLU A 310 14.92 -8.62 16.81
N GLU A 311 15.30 -8.59 15.53
CA GLU A 311 16.43 -7.84 14.98
C GLU A 311 16.08 -6.41 14.47
N GLU A 312 14.89 -6.12 13.91
CA GLU A 312 14.56 -4.74 13.43
C GLU A 312 13.99 -3.85 14.54
N GLU A 313 13.14 -4.42 15.39
CA GLU A 313 12.68 -3.75 16.61
C GLU A 313 13.69 -3.95 17.76
N GLU A 314 14.82 -4.63 17.55
CA GLU A 314 15.80 -4.95 18.62
C GLU A 314 15.14 -5.63 19.86
N GLY A 315 14.08 -6.42 19.64
CA GLY A 315 13.23 -7.02 20.66
C GLY A 315 12.35 -6.02 21.42
N LEU A 316 12.14 -4.82 20.87
CA LEU A 316 11.22 -3.81 21.37
C LEU A 316 9.79 -4.12 20.88
N CYS A 317 8.80 -3.55 21.56
CA CYS A 317 7.41 -3.61 21.15
C CYS A 317 6.85 -2.20 20.94
N TRP A 318 5.87 -2.07 20.05
CA TRP A 318 5.09 -0.86 19.90
C TRP A 318 4.29 -0.57 21.18
N VAL A 319 4.57 0.57 21.80
CA VAL A 319 3.88 1.04 23.01
C VAL A 319 3.12 2.34 22.75
N GLY A 320 2.03 2.56 23.49
CA GLY A 320 1.21 3.76 23.36
C GLY A 320 0.29 3.75 22.14
N GLY A 321 -0.12 4.92 21.65
CA GLY A 321 -0.91 5.04 20.42
C GLY A 321 -0.04 4.94 19.17
N LEU A 322 -0.61 4.45 18.06
CA LEU A 322 0.01 4.51 16.73
C LEU A 322 -0.81 5.46 15.85
N MET A 323 -0.18 6.51 15.32
CA MET A 323 -0.83 7.46 14.42
C MET A 323 -0.53 7.13 12.96
N VAL A 324 -1.57 7.07 12.12
CA VAL A 324 -1.49 6.73 10.70
C VAL A 324 -1.92 7.94 9.86
N VAL A 325 -1.07 8.33 8.91
CA VAL A 325 -1.30 9.50 8.05
C VAL A 325 -1.00 9.19 6.58
N ALA A 326 -1.66 9.91 5.67
CA ALA A 326 -1.37 9.86 4.24
C ALA A 326 -0.59 11.10 3.79
N GLN A 327 0.51 10.88 3.08
CA GLN A 327 1.40 11.90 2.55
C GLN A 327 1.42 11.84 1.02
N ILE A 328 1.33 12.98 0.36
CA ILE A 328 1.35 13.09 -1.11
C ILE A 328 2.76 12.76 -1.62
N VAL A 329 2.82 11.96 -2.69
CA VAL A 329 4.07 11.67 -3.40
C VAL A 329 4.29 12.70 -4.50
N GLY A 330 5.45 13.35 -4.48
CA GLY A 330 5.90 14.33 -5.44
C GLY A 330 7.27 13.98 -6.03
N PRO A 331 7.75 14.74 -7.03
CA PRO A 331 9.01 14.47 -7.71
C PRO A 331 10.22 14.49 -6.76
N LYS A 332 10.14 15.31 -5.70
CA LYS A 332 11.22 15.49 -4.72
C LYS A 332 11.13 14.53 -3.52
N THR A 333 10.06 13.75 -3.42
CA THR A 333 9.81 12.87 -2.26
C THR A 333 10.92 11.83 -2.07
N TYR A 334 11.59 11.43 -3.16
CA TYR A 334 12.69 10.45 -3.17
C TYR A 334 14.10 11.08 -3.17
N GLU A 335 14.22 12.41 -3.18
CA GLU A 335 15.53 13.08 -3.09
C GLU A 335 16.14 12.83 -1.70
N ARG A 336 17.35 12.30 -1.64
CA ARG A 336 18.06 12.10 -0.37
C ARG A 336 18.49 13.44 0.22
N SER A 337 18.23 13.63 1.51
CA SER A 337 18.52 14.87 2.22
C SER A 337 19.95 14.83 2.81
N GLY A 338 20.97 15.09 1.98
CA GLY A 338 22.36 15.31 2.42
C GLY A 338 23.22 14.06 2.69
N ASP A 339 24.51 14.30 2.99
CA ASP A 339 25.59 13.31 3.21
C ASP A 339 25.57 12.64 4.60
N TRP A 340 24.44 12.67 5.31
CA TRP A 340 24.33 12.12 6.66
C TRP A 340 24.03 10.61 6.61
N SER A 341 24.53 9.87 7.61
CA SER A 341 24.14 8.47 7.82
C SER A 341 22.61 8.37 7.89
N PRO A 342 21.96 7.42 7.20
CA PRO A 342 20.52 7.38 7.07
C PRO A 342 19.84 7.23 8.44
N LEU A 343 19.35 8.33 9.00
CA LEU A 343 18.41 8.31 10.12
C LEU A 343 17.06 7.89 9.52
N GLN A 344 16.89 6.57 9.46
CA GLN A 344 16.00 5.82 8.59
C GLN A 344 14.52 6.27 8.60
N ASP A 345 14.09 6.92 9.68
CA ASP A 345 12.70 7.33 9.95
C ASP A 345 12.46 8.82 9.67
N LEU A 346 13.42 9.68 10.02
CA LEU A 346 13.26 11.14 9.96
C LEU A 346 13.31 11.65 8.51
N ASP A 347 14.06 10.95 7.65
CA ASP A 347 14.08 11.17 6.20
C ASP A 347 12.70 10.98 5.55
N LEU A 348 11.77 10.26 6.17
CA LEU A 348 10.41 10.10 5.60
C LEU A 348 9.59 11.40 5.71
N VAL A 349 9.94 12.29 6.63
CA VAL A 349 9.16 13.50 6.92
C VAL A 349 9.95 14.78 6.68
N LEU A 350 11.27 14.75 6.84
CA LEU A 350 12.14 15.87 6.56
C LEU A 350 12.62 15.83 5.11
N GLY A 351 12.44 16.95 4.39
CA GLY A 351 12.92 17.12 3.02
C GLY A 351 11.92 17.82 2.11
N PRO A 352 12.36 18.26 0.92
CA PRO A 352 11.51 18.94 -0.04
C PRO A 352 10.38 18.01 -0.51
N GLY A 353 9.14 18.52 -0.55
CA GLY A 353 7.97 17.73 -0.97
C GLY A 353 7.53 16.64 0.01
N ARG A 354 8.01 16.66 1.27
CA ARG A 354 7.60 15.74 2.34
C ARG A 354 6.68 16.39 3.39
N GLN A 355 6.19 17.59 3.14
CA GLN A 355 5.29 18.31 4.06
C GLN A 355 3.84 18.39 3.54
N GLN A 356 3.52 17.62 2.50
CA GLN A 356 2.20 17.62 1.88
C GLN A 356 1.42 16.39 2.34
N TYR A 357 0.39 16.61 3.15
CA TYR A 357 -0.45 15.56 3.72
C TYR A 357 -1.88 15.67 3.23
N VAL A 358 -2.60 14.55 3.27
CA VAL A 358 -3.97 14.45 2.77
C VAL A 358 -4.78 13.60 3.74
N SER A 359 -6.10 13.84 3.80
CA SER A 359 -6.98 13.08 4.69
C SER A 359 -6.90 11.57 4.45
N PHE A 360 -6.71 10.87 5.55
CA PHE A 360 -6.81 9.42 5.70
C PHE A 360 -8.02 9.09 6.57
N THR A 361 -8.92 8.26 6.06
CA THR A 361 -10.24 7.96 6.66
C THR A 361 -10.43 6.47 6.89
N TRP A 362 -11.51 6.08 7.59
CA TRP A 362 -11.84 4.67 7.80
C TRP A 362 -11.91 3.82 6.53
N ASN A 363 -12.45 4.38 5.44
CA ASN A 363 -12.54 3.67 4.16
C ASN A 363 -11.15 3.38 3.57
N ASP A 364 -10.17 4.25 3.87
CA ASP A 364 -8.80 4.09 3.43
C ASP A 364 -8.08 3.03 4.27
N LEU A 365 -8.30 3.04 5.59
CA LEU A 365 -7.80 2.01 6.48
C LEU A 365 -8.32 0.63 6.12
N ASN A 366 -9.64 0.49 5.91
CA ASN A 366 -10.25 -0.78 5.53
C ASN A 366 -9.72 -1.30 4.18
N ALA A 367 -9.39 -0.40 3.25
CA ALA A 367 -8.83 -0.81 1.97
C ALA A 367 -7.37 -1.25 2.04
N ILE A 368 -6.57 -0.68 2.95
CA ILE A 368 -5.14 -1.00 3.07
C ILE A 368 -4.87 -2.12 4.09
N ALA A 369 -5.69 -2.20 5.14
CA ALA A 369 -5.56 -3.17 6.22
C ALA A 369 -6.95 -3.72 6.61
N PRO A 370 -7.61 -4.51 5.74
CA PRO A 370 -8.97 -5.02 5.97
C PRO A 370 -9.08 -5.88 7.24
N TRP A 371 -8.01 -6.59 7.61
CA TRP A 371 -7.95 -7.41 8.83
C TRP A 371 -8.10 -6.60 10.13
N MET A 372 -7.91 -5.28 10.08
CA MET A 372 -8.11 -4.41 11.24
C MET A 372 -9.59 -4.24 11.58
N GLU A 373 -10.51 -4.50 10.65
CA GLU A 373 -11.95 -4.34 10.88
C GLU A 373 -12.49 -5.24 11.99
N GLU A 374 -12.02 -6.49 12.04
CA GLU A 374 -12.43 -7.46 13.07
C GLU A 374 -11.72 -7.23 14.42
N ARG A 375 -10.58 -6.53 14.39
CA ARG A 375 -9.70 -6.33 15.55
C ARG A 375 -9.97 -5.02 16.29
N ILE A 376 -10.38 -3.97 15.58
CA ILE A 376 -10.75 -2.70 16.19
C ILE A 376 -12.11 -2.86 16.87
N THR A 377 -12.11 -2.86 18.20
CA THR A 377 -13.33 -3.06 19.00
C THR A 377 -14.28 -1.86 18.94
N LYS A 378 -13.74 -0.66 18.72
CA LYS A 378 -14.52 0.58 18.66
C LYS A 378 -13.90 1.60 17.71
N LYS A 379 -14.65 1.99 16.67
CA LYS A 379 -14.31 3.09 15.75
C LYS A 379 -14.94 4.39 16.27
N ILE A 380 -14.14 5.42 16.53
CA ILE A 380 -14.59 6.69 17.10
C ILE A 380 -14.27 7.82 16.12
N ASN A 381 -15.27 8.66 15.82
CA ASN A 381 -15.05 9.89 15.06
C ASN A 381 -14.80 11.04 16.04
N GLY A 382 -13.61 11.63 15.98
CA GLY A 382 -13.15 12.66 16.91
C GLY A 382 -12.32 12.12 18.09
N PRO A 383 -11.90 13.00 19.02
CA PRO A 383 -10.95 12.68 20.10
C PRO A 383 -11.43 11.59 21.07
N GLY A 384 -12.70 11.19 20.99
CA GLY A 384 -13.32 10.28 21.95
C GLY A 384 -13.52 10.97 23.31
N LEU A 385 -14.63 10.66 23.96
CA LEU A 385 -14.80 11.03 25.36
C LEU A 385 -13.92 10.07 26.17
N GLY A 386 -12.92 10.61 26.86
CA GLY A 386 -12.15 9.84 27.84
C GLY A 386 -13.10 9.31 28.91
N ILE A 387 -13.43 8.03 28.82
CA ILE A 387 -14.17 7.28 29.84
C ILE A 387 -13.42 5.98 30.07
#